data_AF-A0A1D8K909-F1
#
_entry.id   AF-A0A1D8K909-F1
#
_cell.length_a   1.000
_cell.length_b   1.000
_cell.length_c   1.000
_cell.angle_alpha   90.00
_cell.angle_beta   90.00
_cell.angle_gamma   90.00
#
_symmetry.space_group_name_H-M   'P 1'
#
loop_
_entity.id
_entity.type
_entity.pdbx_description
1 polymer ?
#
loop_
_entity_poly.entity_id
_entity_poly.type
_entity_poly.pdbx_seq_one_letter_code
_entity_poly.pdbx_strand_id
1 'polypeptide(L)'
;MTTCKHGLGALICAIGVCLSISPAHAGSANFSAGYNLIPNSYYAAIGYREGYWGAEAMLMTMGREEPTVRPGPESNFDLMGYLPWAGLFMRGGVVVGWGKVGYDIGIGDDLAINRHWAIRIQDIHFHATEDQQQSAESEHQISIGVRYQFQ
;
A
#
# COMPACT_ATOMS: atom_id res chain seq x y z
N MET A 1 -34.09 -33.56 -14.85
CA MET A 1 -32.78 -32.88 -14.76
C MET A 1 -33.00 -31.49 -14.20
N THR A 2 -32.84 -31.32 -12.89
CA THR A 2 -33.05 -30.05 -12.18
C THR A 2 -31.91 -29.90 -11.18
N THR A 3 -30.83 -29.25 -11.61
CA THR A 3 -29.71 -28.92 -10.72
C THR A 3 -29.99 -27.60 -10.00
N CYS A 4 -29.97 -27.71 -8.67
CA CYS A 4 -30.31 -26.71 -7.68
C CYS A 4 -29.26 -25.56 -7.65
N LYS A 5 -29.73 -24.33 -7.79
CA LYS A 5 -28.97 -23.07 -7.66
C LYS A 5 -28.86 -22.67 -6.18
N HIS A 6 -27.79 -23.03 -5.47
CA HIS A 6 -27.60 -22.59 -4.06
C HIS A 6 -26.12 -22.30 -3.71
N GLY A 7 -25.38 -21.59 -4.56
CA GLY A 7 -23.97 -21.26 -4.30
C GLY A 7 -23.70 -19.81 -3.87
N LEU A 8 -24.56 -18.85 -4.21
CA LEU A 8 -24.21 -17.42 -4.11
C LEU A 8 -24.69 -16.73 -2.81
N GLY A 9 -25.70 -17.28 -2.14
CA GLY A 9 -26.32 -16.63 -0.97
C GLY A 9 -25.47 -16.71 0.31
N ALA A 10 -24.65 -17.75 0.45
CA ALA A 10 -23.84 -17.95 1.66
C ALA A 10 -22.61 -17.02 1.73
N LEU A 11 -22.07 -16.61 0.58
CA LEU A 11 -20.88 -15.76 0.52
C LEU A 11 -21.19 -14.30 0.90
N ILE A 12 -22.41 -13.83 0.59
CA ILE A 12 -22.84 -12.45 0.88
C ILE A 12 -23.13 -12.26 2.38
N CYS A 13 -23.65 -13.28 3.06
CA CYS A 13 -23.83 -13.22 4.52
C CYS A 13 -22.51 -13.30 5.30
N ALA A 14 -21.47 -13.98 4.78
CA ALA A 14 -20.16 -14.00 5.41
C ALA A 14 -19.44 -12.63 5.34
N ILE A 15 -19.70 -11.86 4.28
CA ILE A 15 -19.18 -10.48 4.13
C ILE A 15 -20.01 -9.48 4.97
N GLY A 16 -21.33 -9.71 5.10
CA GLY A 16 -22.22 -8.82 5.86
C GLY A 16 -22.10 -8.89 7.39
N VAL A 17 -21.65 -10.03 7.94
CA VAL A 17 -21.64 -10.25 9.41
C VAL A 17 -20.33 -9.78 10.10
N CYS A 18 -19.30 -9.37 9.35
CA CYS A 18 -18.11 -8.75 9.94
C CYS A 18 -18.20 -7.22 10.10
N LEU A 19 -19.32 -6.59 9.75
CA LEU A 19 -19.49 -5.12 9.80
C LEU A 19 -20.12 -4.56 11.08
N SER A 20 -20.38 -5.39 12.10
CA SER A 20 -20.78 -4.89 13.42
C SER A 20 -19.54 -4.57 14.27
N ILE A 21 -18.90 -3.44 13.97
CA ILE A 21 -17.77 -2.91 14.76
C ILE A 21 -18.11 -1.49 15.19
N SER A 22 -18.17 -1.32 16.51
CA SER A 22 -18.63 -0.15 17.25
C SER A 22 -18.06 1.20 16.79
N PRO A 23 -18.84 2.30 16.90
CA PRO A 23 -18.40 3.63 16.53
C PRO A 23 -17.64 4.29 17.70
N ALA A 24 -16.31 4.29 17.64
CA ALA A 24 -15.42 5.23 18.33
C ALA A 24 -13.96 4.97 17.94
N HIS A 25 -13.62 5.01 16.64
CA HIS A 25 -12.22 4.99 16.23
C HIS A 25 -11.85 6.38 15.72
N ALA A 26 -11.18 7.16 16.58
CA ALA A 26 -10.52 8.37 16.13
C ALA A 26 -9.44 7.93 15.14
N GLY A 27 -9.63 8.23 13.86
CA GLY A 27 -8.60 8.01 12.87
C GLY A 27 -7.37 8.87 13.16
N SER A 28 -6.23 8.44 12.64
CA SER A 28 -4.95 9.09 12.88
C SER A 28 -4.25 9.38 11.57
N ALA A 29 -3.82 10.62 11.42
CA ALA A 29 -2.86 10.96 10.38
C ALA A 29 -1.50 10.35 10.74
N ASN A 30 -0.71 10.03 9.73
CA ASN A 30 0.65 9.55 9.91
C ASN A 30 1.56 10.12 8.83
N PHE A 31 2.84 10.13 9.15
CA PHE A 31 3.93 10.43 8.24
C PHE A 31 4.90 9.26 8.28
N SER A 32 5.44 8.87 7.14
CA SER A 32 6.52 7.88 7.08
C SER A 32 7.63 8.34 6.17
N ALA A 33 8.84 7.89 6.45
CA ALA A 33 9.99 8.10 5.58
C ALA A 33 10.93 6.91 5.71
N GLY A 34 11.64 6.60 4.65
CA GLY A 34 12.54 5.46 4.65
C GLY A 34 13.35 5.33 3.38
N TYR A 35 13.92 4.14 3.24
CA TYR A 35 14.82 3.78 2.17
C TYR A 35 14.37 2.49 1.50
N ASN A 36 14.24 2.55 0.19
CA ASN A 36 13.99 1.43 -0.69
C ASN A 36 15.33 0.76 -0.97
N LEU A 37 15.54 -0.43 -0.43
CA LEU A 37 16.74 -1.24 -0.68
C LEU A 37 16.85 -1.58 -2.17
N ILE A 38 15.70 -1.83 -2.79
CA ILE A 38 15.50 -1.99 -4.23
C ILE A 38 14.39 -0.99 -4.57
N PRO A 39 14.59 -0.01 -5.46
CA PRO A 39 15.70 0.18 -6.41
C PRO A 39 16.84 1.11 -5.90
N ASN A 40 17.12 1.20 -4.59
CA ASN A 40 18.03 2.22 -4.01
C ASN A 40 17.48 3.65 -4.16
N SER A 41 16.38 3.93 -3.47
CA SER A 41 15.78 5.28 -3.45
C SER A 41 15.21 5.63 -2.08
N TYR A 42 15.04 6.92 -1.79
CA TYR A 42 14.34 7.37 -0.58
C TYR A 42 12.87 7.56 -0.87
N TYR A 43 12.03 7.30 0.14
CA TYR A 43 10.61 7.60 0.09
C TYR A 43 10.16 8.45 1.29
N ALA A 44 9.12 9.23 1.07
CA ALA A 44 8.32 9.86 2.12
C ALA A 44 6.85 9.60 1.81
N ALA A 45 6.04 9.40 2.85
CA ALA A 45 4.61 9.20 2.70
C ALA A 45 3.82 9.93 3.77
N ILE A 46 2.60 10.33 3.40
CA ILE A 46 1.59 10.81 4.32
C ILE A 46 0.40 9.86 4.25
N GLY A 47 -0.18 9.55 5.39
CA GLY A 47 -1.27 8.59 5.44
C GLY A 47 -2.32 8.94 6.47
N TYR A 48 -3.44 8.24 6.36
CA TYR A 48 -4.52 8.25 7.33
C TYR A 48 -4.89 6.80 7.62
N ARG A 49 -5.12 6.48 8.90
CA ARG A 49 -5.57 5.16 9.33
C ARG A 49 -6.78 5.29 10.23
N GLU A 50 -7.79 4.49 9.98
CA GLU A 50 -8.98 4.37 10.82
C GLU A 50 -9.35 2.89 10.98
N GLY A 51 -9.11 2.35 12.18
CA GLY A 51 -9.33 0.93 12.47
C GLY A 51 -8.48 0.02 11.58
N TYR A 52 -9.17 -0.75 10.73
CA TYR A 52 -8.59 -1.78 9.85
C TYR A 52 -8.34 -1.30 8.42
N TRP A 53 -8.60 -0.03 8.12
CA TRP A 53 -8.33 0.53 6.80
C TRP A 53 -7.50 1.81 6.92
N GLY A 54 -6.88 2.18 5.82
CA GLY A 54 -6.20 3.45 5.68
C GLY A 54 -5.97 3.82 4.24
N ALA A 55 -5.42 5.01 4.04
CA ALA A 55 -4.94 5.47 2.76
C ALA A 55 -3.55 6.09 2.95
N GLU A 56 -2.69 5.95 1.95
CA GLU A 56 -1.34 6.50 1.96
C GLU A 56 -1.03 7.12 0.60
N ALA A 57 -0.45 8.32 0.61
CA ALA A 57 0.19 8.93 -0.53
C ALA A 57 1.70 8.88 -0.31
N MET A 58 2.42 8.18 -1.17
CA MET A 58 3.87 8.01 -1.11
C MET A 58 4.54 8.74 -2.27
N LEU A 59 5.69 9.35 -2.01
CA LEU A 59 6.57 9.96 -2.99
C LEU A 59 7.95 9.30 -2.89
N MET A 60 8.50 8.89 -4.02
CA MET A 60 9.84 8.33 -4.14
C MET A 60 10.74 9.30 -4.91
N THR A 61 11.96 9.46 -4.43
CA THR A 61 12.95 10.42 -4.97
C THR A 61 13.54 9.99 -6.31
N MET A 62 13.69 8.70 -6.52
CA MET A 62 14.03 8.09 -7.79
C MET A 62 12.98 7.04 -8.10
N GLY A 63 12.45 7.12 -9.31
CA GLY A 63 11.56 6.12 -9.89
C GLY A 63 12.26 4.78 -9.98
N ARG A 64 11.47 3.74 -10.17
CA ARG A 64 11.96 2.36 -10.21
C ARG A 64 12.59 2.13 -11.60
N GLU A 65 13.89 1.79 -11.64
CA GLU A 65 14.74 1.88 -12.85
C GLU A 65 15.36 0.53 -13.27
N GLU A 66 15.20 0.18 -14.56
CA GLU A 66 16.19 -0.50 -15.44
C GLU A 66 15.97 -0.06 -16.92
N PRO A 67 16.95 -0.27 -17.83
CA PRO A 67 17.91 0.71 -18.33
C PRO A 67 17.36 1.79 -19.31
N THR A 68 16.05 1.89 -19.50
CA THR A 68 15.45 2.66 -20.63
C THR A 68 14.85 4.01 -20.26
N VAL A 69 14.94 4.45 -19.00
CA VAL A 69 14.00 5.45 -18.48
C VAL A 69 14.67 6.68 -17.88
N ARG A 70 13.97 7.82 -18.03
CA ARG A 70 14.30 9.10 -17.41
C ARG A 70 14.18 9.01 -15.88
N PRO A 71 15.26 9.29 -15.12
CA PRO A 71 15.18 9.43 -13.67
C PRO A 71 14.16 10.51 -13.32
N GLY A 72 13.20 10.17 -12.46
CA GLY A 72 12.18 11.11 -12.01
C GLY A 72 11.45 10.62 -10.76
N PRO A 73 10.83 11.52 -10.00
CA PRO A 73 10.04 11.14 -8.84
C PRO A 73 8.79 10.35 -9.25
N GLU A 74 8.46 9.34 -8.47
CA GLU A 74 7.24 8.53 -8.62
C GLU A 74 6.35 8.73 -7.39
N SER A 75 5.04 8.79 -7.62
CA SER A 75 4.04 8.92 -6.56
C SER A 75 3.05 7.77 -6.60
N ASN A 76 2.68 7.28 -5.42
CA ASN A 76 1.71 6.19 -5.28
C ASN A 76 0.58 6.65 -4.38
N PHE A 77 -0.63 6.21 -4.70
CA PHE A 77 -1.83 6.44 -3.89
C PHE A 77 -2.48 5.10 -3.58
N ASP A 78 -2.43 4.72 -2.32
CA ASP A 78 -2.70 3.36 -1.89
C ASP A 78 -3.81 3.30 -0.86
N LEU A 79 -4.64 2.28 -1.01
CA LEU A 79 -5.54 1.83 0.03
C LEU A 79 -4.86 0.73 0.83
N MET A 80 -5.03 0.79 2.14
CA MET A 80 -4.39 -0.12 3.08
C MET A 80 -5.43 -0.91 3.87
N GLY A 81 -5.18 -2.20 4.04
CA GLY A 81 -5.92 -3.07 4.96
C GLY A 81 -4.99 -3.56 6.07
N TYR A 82 -5.40 -3.38 7.32
CA TYR A 82 -4.62 -3.73 8.51
C TYR A 82 -5.22 -4.91 9.24
N LEU A 83 -4.37 -5.83 9.73
CA LEU A 83 -4.83 -6.88 10.62
C LEU A 83 -5.10 -6.30 12.02
N PRO A 84 -6.21 -6.69 12.70
CA PRO A 84 -6.61 -6.12 13.98
C PRO A 84 -5.61 -6.30 15.12
N TRP A 85 -4.88 -7.42 15.10
CA TRP A 85 -4.06 -7.90 16.20
C TRP A 85 -2.55 -7.78 15.94
N ALA A 86 -2.15 -7.22 14.79
CA ALA A 86 -0.77 -7.12 14.37
C ALA A 86 -0.47 -5.76 13.70
N GLY A 87 0.81 -5.44 13.56
CA GLY A 87 1.27 -4.35 12.69
C GLY A 87 1.15 -4.66 11.20
N LEU A 88 0.77 -5.89 10.85
CA LEU A 88 0.72 -6.38 9.48
C LEU A 88 -0.36 -5.65 8.67
N PHE A 89 0.01 -5.23 7.47
CA PHE A 89 -0.87 -4.60 6.52
C PHE A 89 -0.65 -5.14 5.10
N MET A 90 -1.70 -5.00 4.30
CA MET A 90 -1.64 -5.09 2.84
C MET A 90 -1.94 -3.71 2.27
N ARG A 91 -1.36 -3.40 1.12
CA ARG A 91 -1.61 -2.17 0.37
C ARG A 91 -1.83 -2.49 -1.10
N GLY A 92 -2.56 -1.62 -1.77
CA GLY A 92 -2.59 -1.60 -3.22
C GLY A 92 -3.23 -0.33 -3.73
N GLY A 93 -2.80 0.08 -4.91
CA GLY A 93 -3.18 1.37 -5.43
C GLY A 93 -2.61 1.65 -6.80
N VAL A 94 -2.51 2.94 -7.09
CA VAL A 94 -2.10 3.45 -8.40
C VAL A 94 -0.73 4.12 -8.29
N VAL A 95 0.11 3.86 -9.29
CA VAL A 95 1.44 4.47 -9.43
C VAL A 95 1.38 5.47 -10.57
N VAL A 96 1.88 6.68 -10.32
CA VAL A 96 1.98 7.76 -11.31
C VAL A 96 3.38 8.35 -11.27
N GLY A 97 4.05 8.30 -12.40
CA GLY A 97 5.35 8.92 -12.63
C GLY A 97 5.35 9.75 -13.91
N TRP A 98 6.49 10.32 -14.26
CA TRP A 98 6.63 11.07 -15.51
C TRP A 98 6.52 10.16 -16.74
N GLY A 99 5.34 10.14 -17.36
CA GLY A 99 5.06 9.26 -18.50
C GLY A 99 4.89 7.78 -18.13
N LYS A 100 4.65 7.51 -16.84
CA LYS A 100 4.43 6.17 -16.27
C LYS A 100 3.11 6.14 -15.52
N VAL A 101 2.28 5.15 -15.83
CA VAL A 101 1.06 4.85 -15.07
C VAL A 101 0.99 3.36 -14.83
N GLY A 102 0.61 2.98 -13.61
CA GLY A 102 0.57 1.59 -13.21
C GLY A 102 -0.24 1.35 -11.96
N TYR A 103 -0.08 0.15 -11.42
CA TYR A 103 -0.61 -0.24 -10.12
C TYR A 103 0.49 -0.82 -9.25
N ASP A 104 0.24 -0.85 -7.95
CA ASP A 104 1.03 -1.63 -7.03
C ASP A 104 0.16 -2.47 -6.10
N ILE A 105 0.80 -3.50 -5.54
CA ILE A 105 0.27 -4.32 -4.47
C ILE A 105 1.42 -4.74 -3.58
N GLY A 106 1.20 -4.70 -2.27
CA GLY A 106 2.25 -5.03 -1.33
C GLY A 106 1.75 -5.47 0.02
N ILE A 107 2.69 -5.94 0.82
CA ILE A 107 2.50 -6.28 2.22
C ILE A 107 3.60 -5.62 3.04
N GLY A 108 3.31 -5.37 4.31
CA GLY A 108 4.31 -4.87 5.24
C GLY A 108 3.88 -5.04 6.68
N ASP A 109 4.80 -4.71 7.57
CA ASP A 109 4.59 -4.77 9.00
C ASP A 109 5.08 -3.47 9.66
N ASP A 110 4.21 -2.89 10.48
CA ASP A 110 4.51 -1.74 11.33
C ASP A 110 4.82 -2.21 12.75
N LEU A 111 6.11 -2.40 13.02
CA LEU A 111 6.65 -2.81 14.32
C LEU A 111 6.63 -1.61 15.28
N ALA A 112 5.62 -1.55 16.15
CA ALA A 112 5.47 -0.47 17.11
C ALA A 112 6.67 -0.40 18.07
N ILE A 113 7.34 0.76 18.08
CA ILE A 113 8.36 1.10 19.08
C ILE A 113 7.67 1.71 20.31
N ASN A 114 6.74 2.63 20.07
CA ASN A 114 5.93 3.29 21.09
C ASN A 114 4.60 3.77 20.49
N ARG A 115 3.84 4.61 21.21
CA ARG A 115 2.52 5.10 20.79
C ARG A 115 2.52 5.96 19.53
N HIS A 116 3.66 6.54 19.16
CA HIS A 116 3.79 7.42 18.00
C HIS A 116 4.69 6.82 16.93
N TRP A 117 5.70 6.04 17.31
CA TRP A 117 6.74 5.57 16.41
C TRP A 117 6.63 4.08 16.13
N ALA A 118 6.77 3.72 14.86
CA ALA A 118 6.91 2.34 14.41
C ALA A 118 8.03 2.23 13.35
N ILE A 119 8.68 1.07 13.30
CA ILE A 119 9.52 0.70 12.16
C ILE A 119 8.63 0.03 11.13
N ARG A 120 8.72 0.48 9.88
CA ARG A 120 8.00 -0.13 8.76
C ARG A 120 8.96 -0.96 7.93
N ILE A 121 8.55 -2.19 7.64
CA ILE A 121 9.19 -3.05 6.65
C ILE A 121 8.12 -3.44 5.63
N GLN A 122 8.37 -3.30 4.34
CA GLN A 122 7.40 -3.64 3.30
C GLN A 122 8.06 -4.17 2.04
N ASP A 123 7.32 -5.03 1.34
CA ASP A 123 7.60 -5.51 -0.02
C ASP A 123 6.41 -5.13 -0.90
N ILE A 124 6.69 -4.39 -1.96
CA ILE A 124 5.70 -3.87 -2.90
C ILE A 124 6.07 -4.37 -4.28
N HIS A 125 5.18 -5.16 -4.87
CA HIS A 125 5.22 -5.46 -6.28
C HIS A 125 4.50 -4.36 -7.06
N PHE A 126 5.09 -3.87 -8.13
CA PHE A 126 4.42 -2.93 -9.01
C PHE A 126 4.44 -3.40 -10.45
N HIS A 127 3.51 -2.83 -11.22
CA HIS A 127 3.45 -2.99 -12.65
C HIS A 127 3.06 -1.67 -13.29
N ALA A 128 3.91 -1.15 -14.18
CA ALA A 128 3.69 0.14 -14.83
C ALA A 128 3.94 0.06 -16.34
N THR A 129 3.21 0.87 -17.09
CA THR A 129 3.38 1.04 -18.54
C THR A 129 3.85 2.45 -18.85
N GLU A 130 4.74 2.57 -19.84
CA GLU A 130 5.23 3.87 -20.32
C GLU A 130 4.43 4.38 -21.52
N ASP A 131 4.23 5.70 -21.59
CA ASP A 131 3.51 6.34 -22.69
C ASP A 131 4.27 6.24 -24.04
N GLN A 132 5.59 6.07 -24.03
CA GLN A 132 6.44 6.14 -25.22
C GLN A 132 7.02 4.80 -25.70
N GLN A 133 6.98 3.76 -24.87
CA GLN A 133 7.33 2.40 -25.26
C GLN A 133 6.23 1.46 -24.79
N GLN A 134 5.75 0.54 -25.65
CA GLN A 134 4.88 -0.56 -25.25
C GLN A 134 5.64 -1.61 -24.40
N SER A 135 6.51 -1.15 -23.51
CA SER A 135 7.18 -1.96 -22.51
C SER A 135 6.40 -1.83 -21.22
N ALA A 136 6.06 -2.97 -20.63
CA ALA A 136 5.49 -3.04 -19.30
C ALA A 136 6.59 -3.46 -18.33
N GLU A 137 6.74 -2.70 -17.26
CA GLU A 137 7.76 -2.90 -16.23
C GLU A 137 7.12 -3.55 -15.02
N SER A 138 7.86 -4.45 -14.38
CA SER A 138 7.41 -5.11 -13.16
C SER A 138 8.61 -5.43 -12.28
N GLU A 139 8.57 -4.98 -11.03
CA GLU A 139 9.67 -5.17 -10.09
C GLU A 139 9.15 -5.16 -8.63
N HIS A 140 9.98 -5.69 -7.74
CA HIS A 140 9.78 -5.63 -6.30
C HIS A 140 10.54 -4.46 -5.69
N GLN A 141 9.84 -3.65 -4.90
CA GLN A 141 10.42 -2.66 -4.02
C GLN A 141 10.40 -3.21 -2.60
N ILE A 142 11.58 -3.49 -2.07
CA ILE A 142 11.76 -3.84 -0.66
C ILE A 142 12.22 -2.59 0.07
N SER A 143 11.51 -2.19 1.13
CA SER A 143 11.86 -0.98 1.87
C SER A 143 11.81 -1.15 3.37
N ILE A 144 12.61 -0.32 4.03
CA ILE A 144 12.62 -0.13 5.48
C ILE A 144 12.49 1.36 5.78
N GLY A 145 11.69 1.69 6.79
CA GLY A 145 11.50 3.07 7.18
C GLY A 145 10.93 3.22 8.57
N VAL A 146 10.53 4.44 8.88
CA VAL A 146 9.97 4.83 10.16
C VAL A 146 8.64 5.52 9.91
N ARG A 147 7.63 5.17 10.70
CA ARG A 147 6.30 5.79 10.72
C ARG A 147 6.13 6.58 12.02
N TYR A 148 5.63 7.81 11.90
CA TYR A 148 5.13 8.64 12.98
C TYR A 148 3.61 8.77 12.89
N GLN A 149 2.90 8.52 13.98
CA GLN A 149 1.45 8.67 14.09
C GLN A 149 1.10 9.91 14.92
N PHE A 150 0.30 10.79 14.32
CA PHE A 150 -0.30 11.94 14.99
C PHE A 150 -1.52 11.47 15.79
N GLN A 151 -1.62 11.89 17.04
CA GLN A 151 -2.75 11.65 17.94
C GLN A 151 -3.52 12.94 18.17
#